data_AF-C9JKT3-F1
#
_entry.id   AF-C9JKT3-F1
#
_cell.length_a   1.000
_cell.length_b   1.000
_cell.length_c   1.000
_cell.angle_alpha   90.00
_cell.angle_beta   90.00
_cell.angle_gamma   90.00
#
_symmetry.space_group_name_H-M   'P 1'
#
loop_
_entity.id
_entity.type
_entity.pdbx_description
1 polymer ?
#
loop_
_entity_poly.entity_id
_entity_poly.type
_entity_poly.pdbx_seq_one_letter_code
_entity_poly.pdbx_strand_id
1 'polypeptide(L)'
;MFLRQELPVRLANIMKEISLLPDNLLRTPSVQLVQSWYIQSLQELLDFKDKSAEDAKAIYDFTDTVIRIRNRHNDVIPTMAQGVIEYKESFGVDPVTSQNVQYFLDRFYMSRISIRMLLNQHSLLFGGKGKGSPSHRKHIGSINPNCNVLEVIK
;
A
#
# COMPACT_ATOMS: atom_id res chain seq x y z
N MET A 1 10.70 -2.71 14.93
CA MET A 1 10.80 -1.25 15.20
C MET A 1 10.62 -0.39 13.95
N PHE A 2 11.40 -0.55 12.87
CA PHE A 2 11.33 0.32 11.68
C PHE A 2 9.91 0.52 11.10
N LEU A 3 9.20 -0.57 10.78
CA LEU A 3 7.89 -0.49 10.10
C LEU A 3 6.78 0.19 10.91
N ARG A 4 6.85 0.15 12.26
CA ARG A 4 5.87 0.83 13.11
C ARG A 4 5.93 2.36 13.00
N GLN A 5 7.05 2.89 12.51
CA GLN A 5 7.26 4.33 12.29
C GLN A 5 7.13 4.66 10.80
N GLU A 6 7.78 3.88 9.94
CA GLU A 6 7.86 4.20 8.52
C GLU A 6 6.51 4.04 7.79
N LEU A 7 5.72 2.99 8.11
CA LEU A 7 4.43 2.78 7.45
C LEU A 7 3.43 3.92 7.74
N PRO A 8 3.22 4.35 9.00
CA PRO A 8 2.40 5.54 9.28
C PRO A 8 2.84 6.79 8.52
N VAL A 9 4.16 7.05 8.43
CA VAL A 9 4.70 8.21 7.69
C VAL A 9 4.33 8.14 6.22
N ARG A 10 4.53 7.00 5.56
CA ARG A 10 4.20 6.84 4.12
C ARG A 10 2.70 6.93 3.87
N LEU A 11 1.88 6.31 4.73
CA LEU A 11 0.42 6.39 4.63
C LEU A 11 -0.07 7.82 4.82
N ALA A 12 0.43 8.55 5.83
CA ALA A 12 0.03 9.93 6.09
C ALA A 12 0.41 10.86 4.92
N ASN A 13 1.62 10.71 4.37
CA ASN A 13 2.05 11.49 3.20
C ASN A 13 1.12 11.28 2.00
N ILE A 14 0.80 10.03 1.66
CA ILE A 14 -0.07 9.80 0.51
C ILE A 14 -1.52 10.17 0.78
N MET A 15 -2.03 10.01 2.01
CA MET A 15 -3.34 10.54 2.40
C MET A 15 -3.41 12.06 2.21
N LYS A 16 -2.33 12.78 2.53
CA LYS A 16 -2.27 14.22 2.30
C LYS A 16 -2.29 14.55 0.81
N GLU A 17 -1.57 13.80 -0.02
CA GLU A 17 -1.63 13.99 -1.48
C GLU A 17 -3.02 13.70 -2.06
N ILE A 18 -3.69 12.65 -1.60
CA ILE A 18 -5.08 12.38 -2.01
C ILE A 18 -5.97 13.58 -1.64
N SER A 19 -5.80 14.16 -0.45
CA SER A 19 -6.59 15.33 -0.02
C SER A 19 -6.38 16.61 -0.84
N LEU A 20 -5.37 16.63 -1.73
CA LEU A 20 -5.08 17.74 -2.64
C LEU A 20 -5.65 17.52 -4.05
N LEU A 21 -6.31 16.38 -4.30
CA LEU A 21 -7.04 16.15 -5.54
C LEU A 21 -8.22 17.12 -5.69
N PRO A 22 -8.69 17.37 -6.93
CA PRO A 22 -9.90 18.16 -7.15
C PRO A 22 -11.11 17.62 -6.38
N ASP A 23 -11.91 18.51 -5.79
CA ASP A 23 -13.07 18.15 -4.97
C ASP A 23 -14.03 17.17 -5.66
N ASN A 24 -14.26 17.35 -6.96
CA ASN A 24 -15.14 16.48 -7.74
C ASN A 24 -14.56 15.06 -7.88
N LEU A 25 -13.23 14.91 -7.97
CA LEU A 25 -12.57 13.60 -7.98
C LEU A 25 -12.58 12.99 -6.58
N LEU A 26 -12.35 13.79 -5.53
CA LEU A 26 -12.44 13.35 -4.13
C LEU A 26 -13.82 12.83 -3.73
N ARG A 27 -14.88 13.33 -4.36
CA ARG A 27 -16.27 12.92 -4.10
C ARG A 27 -16.67 11.64 -4.83
N THR A 28 -15.83 11.13 -5.73
CA THR A 28 -16.13 9.87 -6.40
C THR A 28 -16.13 8.71 -5.39
N PRO A 29 -17.14 7.81 -5.41
CA PRO A 29 -17.25 6.72 -4.44
C PRO A 29 -15.98 5.87 -4.34
N SER A 30 -15.33 5.65 -5.49
CA SER A 30 -14.10 4.87 -5.56
C SER A 30 -12.92 5.54 -4.85
N VAL A 31 -12.72 6.86 -4.98
CA VAL A 31 -11.66 7.58 -4.24
C VAL A 31 -11.96 7.61 -2.74
N GLN A 32 -13.21 7.80 -2.34
CA GLN A 32 -13.61 7.76 -0.94
C GLN A 32 -13.36 6.39 -0.29
N LEU A 33 -13.63 5.31 -1.03
CA LEU A 33 -13.34 3.96 -0.58
C LEU A 33 -11.84 3.77 -0.34
N VAL A 34 -10.99 4.22 -1.27
CA VAL A 34 -9.54 4.18 -1.10
C VAL A 34 -9.11 4.99 0.13
N GLN A 35 -9.62 6.22 0.32
CA GLN A 35 -9.32 7.03 1.51
C GLN A 35 -9.66 6.29 2.81
N SER A 36 -10.82 5.63 2.87
CA SER A 36 -11.24 4.87 4.04
C SER A 36 -10.26 3.74 4.39
N TRP A 37 -9.74 3.03 3.38
CA TRP A 37 -8.75 1.98 3.59
C TRP A 37 -7.43 2.51 4.13
N TYR A 38 -6.97 3.66 3.64
CA TYR A 38 -5.76 4.31 4.15
C TYR A 38 -5.94 4.80 5.60
N ILE A 39 -7.08 5.43 5.91
CA ILE A 39 -7.42 5.88 7.27
C ILE A 39 -7.42 4.71 8.24
N GLN A 40 -8.16 3.63 7.92
CA GLN A 40 -8.23 2.45 8.76
C GLN A 40 -6.84 1.83 8.99
N SER A 41 -6.04 1.74 7.94
CA SER A 41 -4.70 1.15 8.03
C SER A 41 -3.75 2.01 8.89
N LEU A 42 -3.87 3.33 8.80
CA LEU A 42 -3.10 4.24 9.64
C LEU A 42 -3.50 4.10 11.11
N GLN A 43 -4.79 4.09 11.41
CA GLN A 43 -5.30 3.92 12.78
C GLN A 43 -4.78 2.61 13.40
N GLU A 44 -4.93 1.49 12.69
CA GLU A 44 -4.45 0.18 13.14
C GLU A 44 -2.94 0.14 13.40
N LEU A 45 -2.13 0.88 12.62
CA LEU A 45 -0.68 0.96 12.84
C LEU A 45 -0.30 1.84 14.03
N LEU A 46 -1.06 2.91 14.28
CA LEU A 46 -0.80 3.83 15.39
C LEU A 46 -0.99 3.15 16.75
N ASP A 47 -1.84 2.12 16.85
CA ASP A 47 -2.00 1.28 18.05
C ASP A 47 -0.71 0.57 18.50
N PHE A 48 0.33 0.52 17.64
CA PHE A 48 1.61 -0.09 17.94
C PHE A 48 2.72 0.92 18.25
N LYS A 49 2.43 2.22 18.24
CA LYS A 49 3.44 3.28 18.41
C LYS A 49 4.21 3.14 19.73
N ASP A 50 3.47 2.95 20.82
CA ASP A 50 4.03 2.92 22.19
C ASP A 50 4.19 1.50 22.74
N LYS A 51 3.94 0.47 21.92
CA LYS A 51 4.13 -0.93 22.32
C LYS A 51 5.62 -1.30 22.34
N SER A 52 6.03 -2.07 23.35
CA SER A 52 7.40 -2.58 23.46
C SER A 52 7.74 -3.52 22.30
N ALA A 53 8.96 -3.42 21.80
CA ALA A 53 9.48 -4.32 20.78
C ALA A 53 9.99 -5.66 21.36
N GLU A 54 9.98 -5.81 22.68
CA GLU A 54 10.36 -7.05 23.38
C GLU A 54 9.13 -7.91 23.72
N ASP A 55 7.93 -7.34 23.61
CA ASP A 55 6.68 -8.07 23.82
C ASP A 55 6.37 -8.95 22.59
N ALA A 56 6.52 -10.26 22.76
CA ALA A 56 6.24 -11.25 21.74
C ALA A 56 4.79 -11.18 21.23
N LYS A 57 3.82 -10.87 22.10
CA LYS A 57 2.42 -10.71 21.69
C LYS A 57 2.25 -9.48 20.81
N ALA A 58 2.87 -8.35 21.18
CA ALA A 58 2.85 -7.14 20.36
C ALA A 58 3.48 -7.36 18.97
N ILE A 59 4.58 -8.13 18.89
CA ILE A 59 5.21 -8.49 17.61
C ILE A 59 4.27 -9.36 16.74
N TYR A 60 3.62 -10.36 17.35
CA TYR A 60 2.68 -11.22 16.65
C TYR A 60 1.48 -10.41 16.12
N ASP A 61 0.85 -9.62 17.00
CA ASP A 61 -0.31 -8.77 16.66
C ASP A 61 0.05 -7.75 15.57
N PHE A 62 1.27 -7.19 15.61
CA PHE A 62 1.78 -6.29 14.57
C PHE A 62 1.91 -7.02 13.23
N THR A 63 2.45 -8.23 13.24
CA THR A 63 2.62 -9.04 12.03
C THR A 63 1.28 -9.39 11.39
N ASP A 64 0.29 -9.79 12.19
CA ASP A 64 -1.07 -10.04 11.68
C ASP A 64 -1.70 -8.75 11.12
N THR A 65 -1.51 -7.62 11.79
CA THR A 65 -1.98 -6.30 11.31
C THR A 65 -1.35 -5.93 9.96
N VAL A 66 -0.05 -6.12 9.79
CA VAL A 66 0.66 -5.92 8.52
C VAL A 66 0.05 -6.78 7.40
N ILE A 67 -0.27 -8.04 7.68
CA ILE A 67 -0.88 -8.95 6.71
C ILE A 67 -2.30 -8.49 6.35
N ARG A 68 -3.10 -8.06 7.34
CA ARG A 68 -4.45 -7.53 7.09
C ARG A 68 -4.42 -6.27 6.24
N ILE A 69 -3.53 -5.31 6.54
CA ILE A 69 -3.35 -4.07 5.76
C ILE A 69 -2.97 -4.41 4.32
N ARG A 70 -2.00 -5.31 4.12
CA ARG A 70 -1.59 -5.76 2.78
C ARG A 70 -2.77 -6.29 1.97
N ASN A 71 -3.60 -7.12 2.58
CA ASN A 71 -4.75 -7.73 1.91
C ASN A 71 -5.85 -6.69 1.62
N ARG A 72 -6.17 -5.81 2.58
CA ARG A 72 -7.11 -4.69 2.38
C ARG A 72 -6.74 -3.82 1.20
N HIS A 73 -5.44 -3.60 1.02
CA HIS A 73 -4.93 -2.72 -0.03
C HIS A 73 -4.82 -3.39 -1.40
N ASN A 74 -5.19 -4.67 -1.59
CA ASN A 74 -5.00 -5.38 -2.87
C ASN A 74 -5.65 -4.65 -4.06
N ASP A 75 -6.85 -4.10 -3.89
CA ASP A 75 -7.64 -3.53 -4.98
C ASP A 75 -7.54 -2.00 -5.09
N VAL A 76 -6.65 -1.37 -4.30
CA VAL A 76 -6.45 0.09 -4.35
C VAL A 76 -6.15 0.62 -5.77
N ILE A 77 -5.42 -0.12 -6.62
CA ILE A 77 -5.13 0.32 -8.00
C ILE A 77 -6.38 0.33 -8.87
N PRO A 78 -7.08 -0.82 -9.06
CA PRO A 78 -8.28 -0.82 -9.87
C PRO A 78 -9.35 0.12 -9.30
N THR A 79 -9.50 0.23 -7.98
CA THR A 79 -10.44 1.18 -7.38
C THR A 79 -10.05 2.64 -7.64
N MET A 80 -8.78 3.03 -7.48
CA MET A 80 -8.36 4.40 -7.81
C MET A 80 -8.57 4.72 -9.30
N ALA A 81 -8.27 3.76 -10.18
CA ALA A 81 -8.53 3.90 -11.62
C ALA A 81 -10.02 4.10 -11.91
N GLN A 82 -10.89 3.34 -11.22
CA GLN A 82 -12.33 3.50 -11.32
C GLN A 82 -12.79 4.90 -10.89
N GLY A 83 -12.20 5.48 -9.83
CA GLY A 83 -12.50 6.86 -9.42
C GLY A 83 -12.13 7.91 -10.48
N VAL A 84 -11.02 7.71 -11.19
CA VAL A 84 -10.64 8.58 -12.32
C VAL A 84 -11.61 8.43 -13.49
N ILE A 85 -12.11 7.22 -13.76
CA ILE A 85 -13.14 6.97 -14.78
C ILE A 85 -14.46 7.65 -14.40
N GLU A 86 -14.94 7.45 -13.17
CA GLU A 86 -16.14 8.09 -12.61
C GLU A 86 -16.09 9.62 -12.76
N TYR A 87 -14.92 10.21 -12.47
CA TYR A 87 -14.69 11.64 -12.64
C TYR A 87 -14.76 12.06 -14.11
N LYS A 88 -14.04 11.35 -15.00
CA LYS A 88 -14.00 11.65 -16.43
C LYS A 88 -15.38 11.59 -17.08
N GLU A 89 -16.19 10.60 -16.72
CA GLU A 89 -17.54 10.41 -17.26
C GLU A 89 -18.51 11.50 -16.77
N SER A 90 -18.35 11.96 -15.52
CA SER A 90 -19.26 12.92 -14.90
C SER A 90 -18.93 14.38 -15.22
N PHE A 91 -17.64 14.72 -15.35
CA PHE A 91 -17.18 16.11 -15.41
C PHE A 91 -16.38 16.44 -16.67
N GLY A 92 -16.06 15.44 -17.50
CA GLY A 92 -15.12 15.61 -18.61
C GLY A 92 -13.68 15.75 -18.11
N VAL A 93 -12.77 16.13 -19.02
CA VAL A 93 -11.34 16.30 -18.71
C VAL A 93 -10.83 17.55 -19.42
N ASP A 94 -10.18 18.44 -18.66
CA ASP A 94 -9.38 19.54 -19.20
C ASP A 94 -7.87 19.24 -19.07
N PRO A 95 -7.00 19.90 -19.87
CA PRO A 95 -5.56 19.63 -19.86
C PRO A 95 -4.88 19.86 -18.49
N VAL A 96 -5.32 20.87 -17.73
CA VAL A 96 -4.72 21.20 -16.43
C VAL A 96 -5.07 20.12 -15.41
N THR A 97 -6.34 19.73 -15.34
CA THR A 97 -6.75 18.63 -14.45
C THR A 97 -6.07 17.31 -14.82
N SER A 98 -5.96 17.01 -16.12
CA SER A 98 -5.27 15.79 -16.58
C SER A 98 -3.82 15.75 -16.12
N GLN A 99 -3.09 16.88 -16.18
CA GLN A 99 -1.70 16.96 -15.72
C GLN A 99 -1.59 16.78 -14.20
N ASN A 100 -2.49 17.40 -13.43
CA ASN A 100 -2.51 17.26 -11.97
C ASN A 100 -2.84 15.83 -11.53
N VAL A 101 -3.81 15.19 -12.17
CA VAL A 101 -4.17 13.80 -11.91
C VAL A 101 -3.02 12.87 -12.29
N GLN A 102 -2.37 13.07 -13.44
CA GLN A 102 -1.20 12.29 -13.83
C GLN A 102 -0.07 12.39 -12.80
N TYR A 103 0.30 13.62 -12.40
CA TYR A 103 1.32 13.86 -11.38
C TYR A 103 1.00 13.16 -10.05
N PHE A 104 -0.27 13.23 -9.62
CA PHE A 104 -0.72 12.53 -8.43
C PHE A 104 -0.61 11.00 -8.60
N LEU A 105 -1.10 10.44 -9.71
CA LEU A 105 -1.13 8.99 -9.93
C LEU A 105 0.27 8.39 -9.94
N ASP A 106 1.26 9.06 -10.55
CA ASP A 106 2.65 8.61 -10.56
C ASP A 106 3.20 8.49 -9.13
N ARG A 107 2.96 9.50 -8.30
CA ARG A 107 3.39 9.52 -6.89
C ARG A 107 2.62 8.53 -6.03
N PHE A 108 1.32 8.42 -6.26
CA PHE A 108 0.43 7.48 -5.58
C PHE A 108 0.84 6.03 -5.82
N TYR A 109 1.09 5.67 -7.08
CA TYR A 109 1.50 4.32 -7.43
C TYR A 109 2.91 4.01 -6.97
N MET A 110 3.85 4.95 -7.06
CA MET A 110 5.19 4.76 -6.51
C MET A 110 5.16 4.56 -4.97
N SER A 111 4.40 5.41 -4.27
CA SER A 111 4.19 5.28 -2.82
C SER A 111 3.62 3.90 -2.48
N ARG A 112 2.61 3.45 -3.22
CA ARG A 112 1.98 2.14 -3.01
C ARG A 112 2.90 0.97 -3.29
N ILE A 113 3.72 1.02 -4.35
CA ILE A 113 4.75 0.00 -4.61
C ILE A 113 5.68 -0.10 -3.40
N SER A 114 6.14 1.05 -2.89
CA SER A 114 7.06 1.12 -1.76
C SER A 114 6.44 0.55 -0.46
N ILE A 115 5.18 0.88 -0.17
CA ILE A 115 4.45 0.37 0.99
C ILE A 115 4.25 -1.14 0.87
N ARG A 116 3.81 -1.61 -0.32
CA ARG A 116 3.62 -3.05 -0.57
C ARG A 116 4.92 -3.82 -0.47
N MET A 117 6.04 -3.25 -0.90
CA MET A 117 7.37 -3.85 -0.72
C MET A 117 7.67 -4.09 0.77
N LEU A 118 7.49 -3.07 1.62
CA LEU A 118 7.72 -3.19 3.07
C LEU A 118 6.78 -4.21 3.73
N LEU A 119 5.47 -4.15 3.42
CA LEU A 119 4.47 -5.07 3.96
C LEU A 119 4.77 -6.52 3.53
N ASN A 120 5.14 -6.74 2.26
CA ASN A 120 5.47 -8.06 1.73
C ASN A 120 6.71 -8.63 2.39
N GLN A 121 7.77 -7.84 2.53
CA GLN A 121 9.01 -8.27 3.15
C GLN A 121 8.77 -8.78 4.57
N HIS A 122 8.09 -7.98 5.40
CA HIS A 122 7.76 -8.39 6.78
C HIS A 122 6.86 -9.62 6.81
N SER A 123 5.81 -9.65 5.98
CA SER A 123 4.89 -10.77 5.93
C SER A 123 5.57 -12.08 5.51
N LEU A 124 6.47 -12.04 4.53
CA LEU A 124 7.14 -13.23 4.00
C LEU A 124 8.21 -13.75 4.96
N LEU A 125 8.89 -12.86 5.70
CA LEU A 125 9.93 -13.23 6.65
C LEU A 125 9.36 -13.71 8.00
N PHE A 126 8.26 -13.11 8.46
CA PHE A 126 7.78 -13.29 9.85
C PHE A 126 6.32 -13.77 9.98
N GLY A 127 5.56 -13.83 8.89
CA GLY A 127 4.11 -14.10 8.90
C GLY A 127 3.68 -15.54 9.15
N GLY A 128 4.60 -16.47 9.41
CA GLY A 128 4.31 -17.86 9.85
C GLY A 128 3.58 -18.78 8.86
N LYS A 129 2.93 -18.24 7.81
CA LYS A 129 2.20 -19.02 6.81
C LYS A 129 3.15 -19.49 5.70
N GLY A 130 3.79 -20.63 5.99
CA GLY A 130 4.37 -21.51 4.99
C GLY A 130 5.88 -21.34 4.84
N LYS A 131 6.61 -22.43 5.12
CA LYS A 131 7.70 -22.84 4.23
C LYS A 131 7.14 -22.71 2.82
N GLY A 132 7.47 -21.62 2.12
CA GLY A 132 6.89 -21.32 0.82
C GLY A 132 7.05 -22.49 -0.16
N SER A 133 6.40 -22.38 -1.32
CA SER A 133 6.76 -23.20 -2.48
C SER A 133 8.29 -23.33 -2.55
N PRO A 134 8.86 -24.51 -2.91
CA PRO A 134 10.30 -24.73 -2.96
C PRO A 134 11.09 -23.61 -3.66
N SER A 135 10.47 -22.94 -4.65
CA SER A 135 11.01 -21.78 -5.35
C SER A 135 11.28 -20.56 -4.46
N HIS A 136 10.48 -20.34 -3.41
CA HIS A 136 10.64 -19.21 -2.48
C HIS A 136 11.61 -19.49 -1.32
N ARG A 137 12.09 -20.73 -1.12
CA ARG A 137 13.08 -21.00 -0.06
C ARG A 137 14.44 -20.36 -0.32
N LYS A 138 14.73 -20.02 -1.59
CA LYS A 138 15.96 -19.31 -1.99
C LYS A 138 15.81 -17.79 -1.97
N HIS A 139 14.62 -17.26 -1.69
CA HIS A 139 14.35 -15.83 -1.63
C HIS A 139 14.50 -15.29 -0.22
N ILE A 140 14.93 -14.03 -0.10
CA ILE A 140 14.87 -13.27 1.15
C ILE A 140 13.64 -12.36 1.06
N GLY A 141 12.56 -12.80 1.70
CA GLY A 141 11.24 -12.20 1.51
C GLY A 141 10.82 -12.29 0.04
N SER A 142 10.61 -11.14 -0.61
CA SER A 142 10.28 -11.04 -2.04
C SER A 142 11.49 -10.80 -2.95
N ILE A 143 12.73 -10.88 -2.43
CA ILE A 143 13.96 -10.62 -3.21
C ILE A 143 14.62 -11.96 -3.58
N ASN A 144 14.87 -12.14 -4.88
CA ASN A 144 15.71 -13.22 -5.38
C ASN A 144 17.16 -12.75 -5.55
N PRO A 145 18.11 -13.18 -4.69
CA PRO A 145 19.50 -12.78 -4.82
C PRO A 145 20.17 -13.35 -6.07
N ASN A 146 19.61 -14.43 -6.66
CA ASN A 146 20.13 -15.09 -7.85
C ASN A 146 19.09 -15.04 -8.99
N CYS A 147 18.46 -13.89 -9.18
CA CYS A 147 17.44 -13.71 -10.21
C CYS A 147 18.02 -13.97 -11.61
N ASN A 148 17.61 -15.08 -12.24
CA ASN A 148 17.91 -15.33 -13.63
C ASN A 148 16.94 -14.53 -14.52
N VAL A 149 17.40 -13.40 -15.04
CA VAL A 149 16.59 -12.50 -15.87
C VAL A 149 16.00 -13.22 -17.09
N LEU A 150 16.72 -14.17 -17.68
CA LEU A 150 16.23 -14.93 -18.83
C LEU A 150 15.07 -15.87 -18.47
N GLU A 151 15.00 -16.38 -17.24
CA GLU A 151 13.88 -17.19 -16.77
C GLU A 151 12.64 -16.36 -16.45
N VAL A 152 12.80 -15.08 -16.10
CA VAL A 152 11.68 -14.18 -15.81
C VAL A 152 10.94 -13.76 -17.09
N ILE A 153 11.65 -13.72 -18.22
CA ILE A 153 11.10 -13.30 -19.52
C ILE A 153 10.33 -14.44 -20.21
N LYS A 154 10.67 -15.69 -19.92
CA LYS A 154 10.05 -16.89 -20.51
C LYS A 154 8.63 -17.11 -19.99
#